data_AF-A0A849SLV6-F1
#
_entry.id   AF-A0A849SLV6-F1
#
_cell.length_a   1.000
_cell.length_b   1.000
_cell.length_c   1.000
_cell.angle_alpha   90.00
_cell.angle_beta   90.00
_cell.angle_gamma   90.00
#
_symmetry.space_group_name_H-M   'P 1'
#
loop_
_entity.id
_entity.type
_entity.pdbx_description
1 polymer ?
#
loop_
_entity_poly.entity_id
_entity_poly.type
_entity_poly.pdbx_seq_one_letter_code
_entity_poly.pdbx_strand_id
1 'polypeptide(L)'
;MKQQLKTLFFVLFCLLVSISNTLAAERVPLWGASFYGMTLNEVLASVPHAQSTPSNDTPPPADHNLQALAMLDSIEISGETFKGWFMFNNGKLNEVILTLVPKLNDTTGAYSEYIKALYTHYVMLLTAKYGEPISQSWQDFAPSNMHFWNTQWVV
;
A
#
# COMPACT_ATOMS: atom_id res chain seq x y z
N MET A 1 -8.66 -61.88 5.07
CA MET A 1 -9.38 -60.62 5.36
C MET A 1 -8.59 -59.58 6.16
N LYS A 2 -7.83 -59.95 7.21
CA LYS A 2 -7.12 -58.95 8.07
C LYS A 2 -6.05 -58.10 7.36
N GLN A 3 -5.40 -58.62 6.31
CA GLN A 3 -4.32 -57.92 5.61
C GLN A 3 -4.85 -56.84 4.63
N GLN A 4 -5.93 -57.15 3.92
CA GLN A 4 -6.61 -56.23 3.00
C GLN A 4 -7.18 -55.00 3.73
N LEU A 5 -7.68 -55.17 4.96
CA LEU A 5 -8.18 -54.07 5.79
C LEU A 5 -7.05 -53.10 6.22
N LYS A 6 -5.85 -53.63 6.50
CA LYS A 6 -4.68 -52.81 6.85
C LYS A 6 -4.18 -52.00 5.66
N THR A 7 -4.16 -52.61 4.48
CA THR A 7 -3.77 -51.93 3.24
C THR A 7 -4.76 -50.81 2.90
N LEU A 8 -6.07 -51.04 3.09
CA LEU A 8 -7.09 -50.02 2.88
C LEU A 8 -6.93 -48.84 3.85
N PHE A 9 -6.68 -49.10 5.13
CA PHE A 9 -6.45 -48.05 6.12
C PHE A 9 -5.18 -47.24 5.84
N PHE A 10 -4.12 -47.90 5.37
CA PHE A 10 -2.87 -47.22 4.99
C PHE A 10 -3.07 -46.30 3.79
N VAL A 11 -3.79 -46.76 2.75
CA VAL A 11 -4.11 -45.94 1.57
C VAL A 11 -5.02 -44.77 1.94
N LEU A 12 -6.04 -44.98 2.78
CA LEU A 12 -6.93 -43.92 3.24
C LEU A 12 -6.20 -42.89 4.10
N PHE A 13 -5.28 -43.32 4.96
CA PHE A 13 -4.44 -42.43 5.77
C PHE A 13 -3.48 -41.60 4.89
N CYS A 14 -2.88 -42.20 3.86
CA CYS A 14 -2.04 -41.47 2.91
C CYS A 14 -2.83 -40.45 2.08
N LEU A 15 -4.08 -40.75 1.68
CA LEU A 15 -4.94 -39.83 0.95
C LEU A 15 -5.45 -38.65 1.80
N LEU A 16 -5.63 -38.85 3.11
CA LEU A 16 -6.08 -37.79 4.03
C LEU A 16 -4.97 -36.82 4.44
N VAL A 17 -3.70 -37.23 4.38
CA VAL A 17 -2.56 -36.35 4.72
C VAL A 17 -2.29 -35.30 3.62
N SER A 18 -2.73 -35.53 2.38
CA SER A 18 -2.48 -34.63 1.25
C SER A 18 -3.40 -33.40 1.16
N ILE A 19 -4.38 -33.24 2.06
CA ILE A 19 -5.42 -32.18 1.94
C ILE A 19 -5.07 -30.92 2.78
N SER A 20 -4.02 -30.94 3.59
CA SER A 20 -3.77 -29.86 4.57
C SER A 20 -2.90 -28.70 4.09
N ASN A 21 -2.48 -28.67 2.82
CA ASN A 21 -1.80 -27.49 2.27
C ASN A 21 -2.84 -26.53 1.69
N THR A 22 -3.70 -25.98 2.55
CA THR A 22 -4.31 -24.68 2.29
C THR A 22 -3.18 -23.68 2.11
N LEU A 23 -2.82 -23.42 0.85
CA LEU A 23 -2.03 -22.28 0.43
C LEU A 23 -2.68 -21.05 1.07
N ALA A 24 -2.08 -20.55 2.15
CA ALA A 24 -2.34 -19.19 2.57
C ALA A 24 -1.92 -18.33 1.39
N ALA A 25 -2.90 -17.76 0.67
CA ALA A 25 -2.63 -16.82 -0.40
C ALA A 25 -1.69 -15.76 0.18
N GLU A 26 -0.48 -15.69 -0.39
CA GLU A 26 0.54 -14.75 0.04
C GLU A 26 -0.03 -13.34 -0.11
N ARG A 27 -0.35 -12.69 1.00
CA ARG A 27 -0.91 -11.34 0.97
C ARG A 27 0.24 -10.40 0.62
N VAL A 28 0.08 -9.60 -0.44
CA VAL A 28 1.12 -8.63 -0.81
C VAL A 28 1.02 -7.42 0.12
N PRO A 29 2.08 -7.09 0.87
CA PRO A 29 2.06 -5.96 1.79
C PRO A 29 1.95 -4.64 1.01
N LEU A 30 1.10 -3.73 1.50
CA LEU A 30 0.96 -2.39 0.97
C LEU A 30 2.07 -1.48 1.51
N TRP A 31 2.03 -1.19 2.80
CA TRP A 31 3.08 -0.48 3.52
C TRP A 31 3.31 -1.10 4.90
N GLY A 32 4.58 -1.32 5.27
CA GLY A 32 4.91 -2.10 6.46
C GLY A 32 4.30 -3.49 6.39
N ALA A 33 3.62 -3.93 7.46
CA ALA A 33 2.91 -5.21 7.52
C ALA A 33 1.39 -5.07 7.25
N SER A 34 0.95 -3.99 6.59
CA SER A 34 -0.46 -3.80 6.23
C SER A 34 -0.84 -4.50 4.92
N PHE A 35 -2.10 -4.94 4.81
CA PHE A 35 -2.64 -5.63 3.64
C PHE A 35 -4.08 -5.17 3.34
N TYR A 36 -4.49 -5.30 2.07
CA TYR A 36 -5.87 -5.06 1.66
C TYR A 36 -6.87 -5.84 2.54
N GLY A 37 -7.97 -5.18 2.91
CA GLY A 37 -9.03 -5.76 3.74
C GLY A 37 -8.79 -5.71 5.25
N MET A 38 -7.67 -5.14 5.72
CA MET A 38 -7.47 -4.89 7.15
C MET A 38 -8.43 -3.83 7.68
N THR A 39 -8.92 -4.02 8.89
CA THR A 39 -9.64 -3.00 9.67
C THR A 39 -8.67 -1.98 10.23
N LEU A 40 -9.18 -0.83 10.69
CA LEU A 40 -8.37 0.20 11.35
C LEU A 40 -7.51 -0.38 12.48
N ASN A 41 -8.11 -1.17 13.36
CA ASN A 41 -7.39 -1.77 14.50
C ASN A 41 -6.28 -2.72 14.05
N GLU A 42 -6.50 -3.50 12.99
CA GLU A 42 -5.48 -4.38 12.43
C GLU A 42 -4.31 -3.57 11.82
N VAL A 43 -4.60 -2.45 11.15
CA VAL A 43 -3.55 -1.54 10.64
C VAL A 43 -2.75 -0.94 11.78
N LEU A 44 -3.40 -0.39 12.81
CA LEU A 44 -2.72 0.22 13.96
C LEU A 44 -1.88 -0.80 14.76
N ALA A 45 -2.29 -2.07 14.79
CA ALA A 45 -1.52 -3.13 15.43
C ALA A 45 -0.35 -3.64 14.58
N SER A 46 -0.45 -3.57 13.26
CA SER A 46 0.55 -4.13 12.32
C SER A 46 1.57 -3.11 11.82
N VAL A 47 1.24 -1.83 11.82
CA VAL A 47 2.11 -0.75 11.35
C VAL A 47 2.63 0.04 12.56
N PRO A 48 3.92 -0.12 12.93
CA PRO A 48 4.50 0.64 14.02
C PRO A 48 4.36 2.14 13.81
N HIS A 49 4.02 2.86 14.88
CA HIS A 49 3.81 4.32 14.88
C HIS A 49 2.66 4.83 14.00
N ALA A 50 1.88 3.94 13.39
CA ALA A 50 0.62 4.37 12.79
C ALA A 50 -0.34 4.82 13.90
N GLN A 51 -1.08 5.87 13.60
CA GLN A 51 -2.06 6.45 14.51
C GLN A 51 -3.35 6.76 13.76
N SER A 52 -4.47 6.83 14.47
CA SER A 52 -5.71 7.32 13.88
C SER A 52 -5.50 8.74 13.35
N THR A 53 -6.07 9.05 12.19
CA THR A 53 -5.92 10.38 11.58
C THR A 53 -6.48 11.47 12.50
N PRO A 54 -5.69 12.47 12.92
CA PRO A 54 -6.18 13.60 13.69
C PRO A 54 -7.22 14.41 12.92
N SER A 55 -8.20 14.99 13.62
CA SER A 55 -9.25 15.82 13.01
C SER A 55 -8.73 17.05 12.26
N ASN A 56 -7.49 17.45 12.54
CA ASN A 56 -6.90 18.70 12.06
C ASN A 56 -6.05 18.48 10.80
N ASP A 57 -5.78 17.23 10.46
CA ASP A 57 -4.97 16.85 9.32
C ASP A 57 -5.87 16.72 8.08
N THR A 58 -5.46 17.35 6.98
CA THR A 58 -6.19 17.27 5.72
C THR A 58 -5.64 16.09 4.92
N PRO A 59 -6.42 15.02 4.71
CA PRO A 59 -5.99 13.89 3.91
C PRO A 59 -5.84 14.30 2.42
N PRO A 60 -5.00 13.58 1.65
CA PRO A 60 -4.92 13.78 0.22
C PRO A 60 -6.30 13.54 -0.44
N PRO A 61 -6.54 14.14 -1.62
CA PRO A 61 -7.73 13.82 -2.41
C PRO A 61 -7.79 12.31 -2.65
N ALA A 62 -8.96 11.73 -2.42
CA ALA A 62 -9.18 10.30 -2.58
C ALA A 62 -10.34 10.08 -3.55
N ASP A 63 -10.18 9.11 -4.44
CA ASP A 63 -11.26 8.70 -5.32
C ASP A 63 -12.30 7.86 -4.52
N HIS A 64 -13.55 7.84 -4.98
CA HIS A 64 -14.52 6.79 -4.66
C HIS A 64 -14.83 6.51 -3.16
N ASN A 65 -15.24 7.53 -2.40
CA ASN A 65 -15.72 7.41 -1.01
C ASN A 65 -14.69 6.86 0.01
N LEU A 66 -13.41 6.89 -0.34
CA LEU A 66 -12.34 6.48 0.57
C LEU A 66 -12.17 7.47 1.73
N GLN A 67 -11.91 6.95 2.92
CA GLN A 67 -11.68 7.74 4.12
C GLN A 67 -10.29 7.42 4.69
N ALA A 68 -9.48 8.47 4.91
CA ALA A 68 -8.24 8.33 5.66
C ALA A 68 -8.58 8.16 7.14
N LEU A 69 -8.37 6.95 7.69
CA LEU A 69 -8.65 6.66 9.10
C LEU A 69 -7.40 6.43 9.93
N ALA A 70 -6.28 6.11 9.29
CA ALA A 70 -4.97 6.04 9.93
C ALA A 70 -3.91 6.74 9.09
N MET A 71 -2.84 7.15 9.76
CA MET A 71 -1.70 7.81 9.14
C MET A 71 -0.38 7.43 9.82
N LEU A 72 0.71 7.67 9.11
CA LEU A 72 2.08 7.53 9.56
C LEU A 72 2.88 8.77 9.16
N ASP A 73 3.43 9.51 10.12
CA ASP A 73 3.99 10.84 9.87
C ASP A 73 5.35 10.87 9.17
N SER A 74 6.19 9.88 9.41
CA SER A 74 7.59 9.90 8.96
C SER A 74 7.98 8.58 8.33
N ILE A 75 7.72 8.49 7.03
CA ILE A 75 8.19 7.44 6.14
C ILE A 75 9.41 7.96 5.41
N GLU A 76 10.57 7.35 5.64
CA GLU A 76 11.78 7.68 4.88
C GLU A 76 11.94 6.75 3.68
N ILE A 77 11.99 7.32 2.48
CA ILE A 77 12.28 6.59 1.25
C ILE A 77 13.32 7.38 0.46
N SER A 78 14.47 6.78 0.20
CA SER A 78 15.55 7.41 -0.60
C SER A 78 15.97 8.80 -0.11
N GLY A 79 15.95 9.05 1.21
CA GLY A 79 16.34 10.34 1.80
C GLY A 79 15.24 11.41 1.80
N GLU A 80 14.03 11.05 1.37
CA GLU A 80 12.85 11.88 1.43
C GLU A 80 11.86 11.42 2.48
N THR A 81 11.18 12.39 3.09
CA THR A 81 10.18 12.16 4.13
C THR A 81 8.78 12.23 3.53
N PHE A 82 7.99 11.19 3.78
CA PHE A 82 6.59 11.10 3.38
C PHE A 82 5.70 10.94 4.61
N LYS A 83 4.48 11.45 4.50
CA LYS A 83 3.36 11.05 5.33
C LYS A 83 2.57 9.99 4.59
N GLY A 84 2.30 8.86 5.24
CA GLY A 84 1.48 7.77 4.71
C GLY A 84 0.06 7.86 5.22
N TRP A 85 -0.92 7.70 4.33
CA TRP A 85 -2.34 7.74 4.61
C TRP A 85 -2.97 6.40 4.28
N PHE A 86 -3.61 5.77 5.27
CA PHE A 86 -4.29 4.49 5.11
C PHE A 86 -5.77 4.77 4.82
N MET A 87 -6.18 4.42 3.61
CA MET A 87 -7.48 4.75 3.03
C MET A 87 -8.42 3.56 3.12
N PHE A 88 -9.61 3.78 3.69
CA PHE A 88 -10.57 2.74 3.97
C PHE A 88 -11.84 2.90 3.14
N ASN A 89 -12.35 1.78 2.63
CA ASN A 89 -13.68 1.66 2.04
C ASN A 89 -14.49 0.68 2.89
N ASN A 90 -15.69 1.05 3.35
CA ASN A 90 -16.54 0.19 4.19
C ASN A 90 -15.80 -0.42 5.40
N GLY A 91 -14.93 0.37 6.05
CA GLY A 91 -14.15 -0.06 7.21
C GLY A 91 -12.98 -1.00 6.91
N LYS A 92 -12.60 -1.13 5.63
CA LYS A 92 -11.55 -2.04 5.15
C LYS A 92 -10.48 -1.28 4.37
N LEU A 93 -9.21 -1.54 4.69
CA LEU A 93 -8.06 -0.94 4.03
C LEU A 93 -8.12 -1.28 2.55
N ASN A 94 -8.12 -0.24 1.75
CA ASN A 94 -8.26 -0.33 0.31
C ASN A 94 -7.06 0.28 -0.40
N GLU A 95 -6.40 1.29 0.18
CA GLU A 95 -5.29 1.97 -0.46
C GLU A 95 -4.35 2.58 0.59
N VAL A 96 -3.08 2.77 0.23
CA VAL A 96 -2.13 3.58 1.00
C VAL A 96 -1.59 4.69 0.10
N ILE A 97 -1.82 5.95 0.47
CA ILE A 97 -1.34 7.11 -0.27
C ILE A 97 -0.12 7.68 0.45
N LEU A 98 0.96 7.96 -0.28
CA LEU A 98 2.14 8.65 0.23
C LEU A 98 2.14 10.10 -0.24
N THR A 99 2.19 11.04 0.70
CA THR A 99 2.33 12.47 0.43
C THR A 99 3.71 12.94 0.87
N LEU A 100 4.47 13.55 -0.03
CA LEU A 100 5.79 14.09 0.30
C LEU A 100 5.65 15.23 1.32
N VAL A 101 6.52 15.25 2.32
CA VAL A 101 6.67 16.36 3.27
C VAL A 101 7.80 17.26 2.77
N PRO A 102 7.50 18.49 2.30
CA PRO A 102 8.51 19.40 1.80
C PRO A 102 9.55 19.75 2.86
N LYS A 103 10.82 19.81 2.49
CA LYS A 103 11.87 20.40 3.33
C LYS A 103 11.67 21.93 3.32
N LEU A 104 11.64 22.55 4.51
CA LEU A 104 11.22 23.95 4.77
C LEU A 104 11.94 25.07 3.97
N ASN A 105 12.92 24.75 3.12
CA ASN A 105 13.77 25.72 2.44
C ASN A 105 13.55 25.82 0.92
N ASP A 106 12.70 24.99 0.32
CA ASP A 106 12.55 24.93 -1.14
C ASP A 106 11.32 25.71 -1.65
N THR A 107 11.34 27.04 -1.52
CA THR A 107 10.30 27.94 -2.07
C THR A 107 10.66 28.59 -3.40
N THR A 108 11.77 28.19 -4.03
CA THR A 108 12.16 28.69 -5.36
C THR A 108 11.69 27.72 -6.45
N GLY A 109 11.57 28.18 -7.71
CA GLY A 109 11.18 27.35 -8.86
C GLY A 109 12.03 26.08 -9.10
N ALA A 110 13.12 25.89 -8.35
CA ALA A 110 13.86 24.62 -8.26
C ALA A 110 13.03 23.48 -7.63
N TYR A 111 12.03 23.81 -6.80
CA TYR A 111 11.19 22.81 -6.14
C TYR A 111 10.35 22.00 -7.13
N SER A 112 9.76 22.62 -8.17
CA SER A 112 8.94 21.88 -9.14
C SER A 112 9.77 20.88 -9.97
N GLU A 113 10.97 21.27 -10.41
CA GLU A 113 11.90 20.37 -11.12
C GLU A 113 12.38 19.22 -10.23
N TYR A 114 12.66 19.51 -8.95
CA TYR A 114 13.04 18.50 -7.98
C TYR A 114 11.91 17.49 -7.70
N ILE A 115 10.67 17.95 -7.50
CA ILE A 115 9.52 17.05 -7.30
C ILE A 115 9.28 16.19 -8.54
N LYS A 116 9.44 16.77 -9.73
CA LYS A 116 9.33 16.04 -10.99
C LYS A 116 10.41 14.94 -11.11
N ALA A 117 11.64 15.25 -10.72
CA ALA A 117 12.74 14.28 -10.68
C ALA A 117 12.48 13.16 -9.68
N LEU A 118 11.99 13.48 -8.48
CA LEU A 118 11.59 12.50 -7.47
C LEU A 118 10.46 11.58 -7.97
N TYR A 119 9.39 12.16 -8.53
CA TYR A 119 8.30 11.39 -9.10
C TYR A 119 8.81 10.42 -10.18
N THR A 120 9.64 10.91 -11.10
CA THR A 120 10.26 10.09 -12.15
C THR A 120 11.08 8.94 -11.57
N HIS A 121 11.86 9.21 -10.52
CA HIS A 121 12.65 8.20 -9.83
C HIS A 121 11.79 7.10 -9.19
N TYR A 122 10.71 7.48 -8.47
CA TYR A 122 9.82 6.48 -7.86
C TYR A 122 9.04 5.67 -8.90
N VAL A 123 8.55 6.30 -9.97
CA VAL A 123 7.90 5.59 -11.07
C VAL A 123 8.85 4.56 -11.67
N MET A 124 10.12 4.91 -11.87
CA MET A 124 11.13 3.96 -12.36
C MET A 124 11.32 2.78 -11.41
N LEU A 125 11.48 3.03 -10.11
CA LEU A 125 11.67 1.97 -9.11
C LEU A 125 10.45 1.05 -9.01
N LEU A 126 9.24 1.62 -9.00
CA LEU A 126 8.00 0.86 -8.93
C LEU A 126 7.76 0.08 -10.21
N THR A 127 8.12 0.62 -11.37
CA THR A 127 8.05 -0.09 -12.66
C THR A 127 9.02 -1.27 -12.69
N ALA A 128 10.24 -1.11 -12.16
CA ALA A 128 11.18 -2.22 -12.02
C ALA A 128 10.69 -3.33 -11.10
N LYS A 129 9.85 -3.00 -10.10
CA LYS A 129 9.32 -3.95 -9.12
C LYS A 129 8.01 -4.63 -9.55
N TYR A 130 7.06 -3.85 -10.07
CA TYR A 130 5.69 -4.29 -10.35
C TYR A 130 5.35 -4.36 -11.85
N GLY A 131 6.28 -4.00 -12.73
CA GLY A 131 6.06 -3.92 -14.17
C GLY A 131 5.44 -2.59 -14.62
N GLU A 132 4.98 -2.54 -15.87
CA GLU A 132 4.41 -1.33 -16.45
C GLU A 132 3.12 -0.89 -15.71
N PRO A 133 2.93 0.42 -15.46
CA PRO A 133 1.75 0.92 -14.80
C PRO A 133 0.50 0.78 -15.67
N ILE A 134 -0.65 0.58 -15.04
CA ILE A 134 -1.96 0.48 -15.72
C ILE A 134 -2.54 1.85 -16.07
N SER A 135 -2.10 2.90 -15.38
CA SER A 135 -2.52 4.27 -15.65
C SER A 135 -1.43 5.26 -15.21
N GLN A 136 -1.34 6.37 -15.95
CA GLN A 136 -0.51 7.52 -15.63
C GLN A 136 -1.31 8.78 -15.98
N SER A 137 -1.37 9.75 -15.07
CA SER A 137 -2.04 11.03 -15.33
C SER A 137 -1.23 12.22 -14.83
N TRP A 138 -1.34 13.31 -15.58
CA TRP A 138 -0.69 14.59 -15.34
C TRP A 138 -1.78 15.67 -15.35
N GLN A 139 -1.95 16.37 -14.23
CA GLN A 139 -2.88 17.48 -14.13
C GLN A 139 -2.20 18.69 -13.50
N ASP A 140 -2.30 19.82 -14.19
CA ASP A 140 -1.93 21.13 -13.66
C ASP A 140 -3.22 21.79 -13.15
N PHE A 141 -3.28 22.07 -11.85
CA PHE A 141 -4.39 22.81 -11.25
C PHE A 141 -4.09 24.30 -11.25
N ALA A 142 -5.15 25.12 -11.24
CA ALA A 142 -5.03 26.57 -11.05
C ALA A 142 -5.18 26.91 -9.56
N PRO A 143 -4.33 27.78 -8.96
CA PRO A 143 -3.20 28.46 -9.60
C PRO A 143 -2.09 27.48 -10.01
N SER A 144 -1.34 27.82 -11.07
CA SER A 144 -0.40 26.96 -11.83
C SER A 144 0.83 26.46 -11.05
N ASN A 145 0.77 26.47 -9.72
CA ASN A 145 1.78 25.97 -8.80
C ASN A 145 1.41 24.61 -8.19
N MET A 146 0.24 24.05 -8.51
CA MET A 146 -0.15 22.71 -8.11
C MET A 146 -0.08 21.75 -9.30
N HIS A 147 1.04 21.01 -9.36
CA HIS A 147 1.21 19.89 -10.27
C HIS A 147 0.79 18.60 -9.56
N PHE A 148 -0.10 17.85 -10.19
CA PHE A 148 -0.55 16.55 -9.72
C PHE A 148 -0.08 15.46 -10.69
N TRP A 149 0.66 14.50 -10.15
CA TRP A 149 1.20 13.36 -10.87
C TRP A 149 0.74 12.08 -10.19
N ASN A 150 0.08 11.21 -10.95
CA ASN A 150 -0.45 9.95 -10.44
C ASN A 150 -0.03 8.81 -11.38
N THR A 151 0.43 7.70 -10.79
CA THR A 151 0.72 6.45 -11.47
C THR A 151 0.16 5.30 -10.64
N GLN A 152 -0.50 4.34 -11.29
CA GLN A 152 -1.11 3.18 -10.63
C GLN A 152 -0.56 1.86 -11.19
N TRP A 153 -0.37 0.89 -10.30
CA TRP A 153 0.01 -0.50 -10.63
C TRP A 153 -1.02 -1.47 -10.05
N VAL A 154 -1.19 -2.62 -10.69
CA VAL A 154 -1.91 -3.76 -10.11
C VAL A 154 -0.88 -4.64 -9.42
N VAL A 155 -1.12 -4.96 -8.16
CA VAL A 155 -0.25 -5.81 -7.33
C VAL A 155 -0.98 -7.10 -6.98
#